data_AF-A0A165MGS5-F1
#
_entry.id   AF-A0A165MGS5-F1
#
_cell.length_a   1.000
_cell.length_b   1.000
_cell.length_c   1.000
_cell.angle_alpha   90.00
_cell.angle_beta   90.00
_cell.angle_gamma   90.00
#
_symmetry.space_group_name_H-M   'P 1'
#
loop_
_entity.id
_entity.type
_entity.pdbx_description
1 polymer ?
#
loop_
_entity_poly.entity_id
_entity_poly.type
_entity_poly.pdbx_seq_one_letter_code
_entity_poly.pdbx_strand_id
1 'polypeptide(L)'
;MKPIRILQLNANTQNSTIHALLNTATDEDSADIVLITEPWWGNIGGDKQGPVSEAAASWTPILPVSAVPAGKRPRAMAYARKRSDYTITLRSDLANDLDLQILEIAQDPRPPTIIANIYNDDRKQC
;
A
#
# COMPACT_ATOMS: atom_id res chain seq x y z
N MET A 1 -4.14 -22.78 -6.29
CA MET A 1 -3.71 -21.86 -5.22
C MET A 1 -2.27 -21.48 -5.47
N LYS A 2 -1.99 -20.20 -5.70
CA LYS A 2 -0.65 -19.71 -6.01
C LYS A 2 -0.10 -18.95 -4.79
N PRO A 3 1.21 -19.07 -4.46
CA PRO A 3 1.81 -18.28 -3.38
C PRO A 3 1.50 -16.79 -3.54
N ILE A 4 1.28 -16.10 -2.42
CA ILE A 4 1.13 -14.64 -2.39
C ILE A 4 2.54 -14.06 -2.30
N ARG A 5 2.92 -13.24 -3.29
CA ARG A 5 4.22 -12.58 -3.34
C ARG A 5 4.10 -11.16 -2.82
N ILE A 6 4.96 -10.82 -1.88
CA ILE A 6 4.96 -9.52 -1.21
C ILE A 6 6.30 -8.85 -1.46
N LEU A 7 6.26 -7.62 -1.98
CA LEU A 7 7.42 -6.76 -2.13
C LEU A 7 7.32 -5.62 -1.12
N GLN A 8 8.45 -5.22 -0.53
CA GLN A 8 8.52 -4.06 0.34
C GLN A 8 9.54 -3.06 -0.19
N LEU A 9 9.18 -1.78 -0.24
CA LEU A 9 10.08 -0.69 -0.65
C LEU A 9 9.86 0.55 0.21
N ASN A 10 10.94 1.22 0.62
CA ASN A 10 10.88 2.63 0.98
C ASN A 10 11.07 3.48 -0.29
N ALA A 11 10.06 4.27 -0.65
CA ALA A 11 10.06 5.07 -1.87
C ALA A 11 10.66 6.48 -1.69
N ASN A 12 10.96 6.90 -0.45
CA ASN A 12 11.51 8.21 -0.10
C ASN A 12 10.74 9.37 -0.78
N THR A 13 9.41 9.26 -0.82
CA THR A 13 8.48 10.18 -1.47
C THR A 13 8.68 10.37 -2.98
N GLN A 14 9.43 9.50 -3.65
CA GLN A 14 9.74 9.63 -5.07
C GLN A 14 8.64 9.06 -5.96
N ASN A 15 7.97 9.94 -6.71
CA ASN A 15 6.89 9.56 -7.63
C ASN A 15 7.37 8.58 -8.71
N SER A 16 8.50 8.92 -9.36
CA SER A 16 9.09 8.11 -10.43
C SER A 16 9.43 6.69 -10.00
N THR A 17 9.88 6.52 -8.75
CA THR A 17 10.20 5.22 -8.17
C THR A 17 8.98 4.34 -8.02
N ILE A 18 7.85 4.91 -7.58
CA ILE A 18 6.59 4.17 -7.44
C ILE A 18 6.03 3.82 -8.82
N HIS A 19 6.01 4.75 -9.77
CA HIS A 19 5.60 4.47 -11.15
C HIS A 19 6.46 3.35 -11.78
N ALA A 20 7.78 3.43 -11.65
CA ALA A 20 8.67 2.40 -12.18
C ALA A 20 8.42 1.04 -11.52
N LEU A 21 8.23 1.01 -10.19
CA LEU A 21 7.94 -0.23 -9.47
C LEU A 21 6.62 -0.85 -9.91
N LEU A 22 5.54 -0.08 -9.95
CA LEU A 22 4.21 -0.60 -10.28
C LEU A 22 4.11 -1.06 -11.75
N ASN A 23 4.82 -0.38 -12.66
CA ASN A 23 4.87 -0.78 -14.08
C ASN A 23 5.81 -1.97 -14.34
N THR A 24 6.86 -2.15 -13.55
CA THR A 24 7.77 -3.32 -13.68
C THR A 24 7.24 -4.56 -12.97
N ALA A 25 6.52 -4.39 -11.85
CA ALA A 25 5.81 -5.45 -11.18
C ALA A 25 4.49 -5.79 -11.90
N THR A 26 4.49 -5.84 -13.23
CA THR A 26 3.27 -6.10 -14.02
C THR A 26 3.04 -7.58 -14.27
N ASP A 27 4.09 -8.39 -14.30
CA ASP A 27 4.00 -9.83 -14.53
C ASP A 27 3.29 -10.55 -13.37
N GLU A 28 2.55 -11.62 -13.70
CA GLU A 28 1.86 -12.44 -12.68
C GLU A 28 2.83 -13.03 -11.64
N ASP A 29 4.13 -13.11 -11.96
CA ASP A 29 5.15 -13.68 -11.08
C ASP A 29 5.95 -12.69 -10.26
N SER A 30 5.67 -11.39 -10.38
CA SER A 30 6.41 -10.33 -9.69
C SER A 30 5.96 -10.15 -8.24
N ALA A 31 4.81 -9.51 -8.03
CA ALA A 31 4.23 -9.24 -6.73
C ALA A 31 2.71 -9.22 -6.81
N ASP A 32 2.06 -9.57 -5.70
CA ASP A 32 0.61 -9.45 -5.50
C ASP A 32 0.28 -8.27 -4.58
N ILE A 33 1.18 -8.00 -3.63
CA ILE A 33 1.07 -6.93 -2.65
C ILE A 33 2.42 -6.21 -2.61
N VAL A 34 2.37 -4.87 -2.67
CA VAL A 34 3.54 -4.00 -2.55
C VAL A 34 3.34 -3.14 -1.32
N LEU A 35 4.16 -3.36 -0.29
CA LEU A 35 4.21 -2.53 0.91
C LEU A 35 5.15 -1.36 0.66
N ILE A 36 4.65 -0.14 0.81
CA ILE A 36 5.43 1.09 0.60
C ILE A 36 5.56 1.84 1.92
N THR A 37 6.78 2.21 2.24
CA THR A 37 7.06 3.27 3.21
C THR A 37 7.51 4.53 2.48
N GLU A 38 7.21 5.68 3.06
CA GLU A 38 7.36 7.00 2.44
C GLU A 38 6.80 7.08 1.01
N PRO A 39 5.51 6.76 0.81
CA PRO A 39 4.90 6.89 -0.50
C PRO A 39 4.91 8.34 -0.96
N TRP A 40 4.98 8.55 -2.28
CA TRP A 40 4.62 9.83 -2.87
C TRP A 40 3.13 10.10 -2.64
N TRP A 41 2.82 11.35 -2.28
CA TRP A 41 1.46 11.84 -2.06
C TRP A 41 1.39 13.25 -2.62
N GLY A 42 0.48 13.47 -3.57
CA GLY A 42 0.42 14.75 -4.28
C GLY A 42 -0.90 14.97 -5.00
N ASN A 43 -0.96 16.03 -5.79
CA ASN A 43 -2.18 16.42 -6.50
C ASN A 43 -2.53 15.38 -7.57
N ILE A 44 -3.74 14.81 -7.48
CA ILE A 44 -4.31 13.84 -8.43
C ILE A 44 -5.46 14.44 -9.25
N GLY A 45 -5.62 15.77 -9.20
CA GLY A 45 -6.61 16.53 -9.97
C GLY A 45 -7.71 17.14 -9.09
N GLY A 46 -8.21 18.31 -9.50
CA GLY A 46 -9.30 19.01 -8.82
C GLY A 46 -9.03 19.32 -7.35
N ASP A 47 -7.80 19.75 -7.04
CA ASP A 47 -7.29 20.04 -5.67
C ASP A 47 -7.32 18.85 -4.70
N LYS A 48 -7.54 17.62 -5.20
CA LYS A 48 -7.48 16.41 -4.39
C LYS A 48 -6.04 15.92 -4.30
N GLN A 49 -5.61 15.59 -3.09
CA GLN A 49 -4.37 14.87 -2.88
C GLN A 49 -4.63 13.36 -2.81
N GLY A 50 -3.68 12.58 -3.31
CA GLY A 50 -3.78 11.14 -3.31
C GLY A 50 -2.48 10.44 -3.67
N PRO A 51 -2.52 9.10 -3.65
CA PRO A 51 -1.38 8.28 -4.02
C PRO A 51 -1.21 8.26 -5.55
N VAL A 52 -0.14 7.62 -6.00
CA VAL A 52 0.03 7.28 -7.41
C VAL A 52 -1.12 6.37 -7.85
N SER A 53 -1.78 6.71 -8.95
CA SER A 53 -2.83 5.88 -9.55
C SER A 53 -2.25 5.16 -10.76
N GLU A 54 -2.12 3.83 -10.65
CA GLU A 54 -1.70 2.96 -11.75
C GLU A 54 -2.77 1.90 -12.03
N ALA A 55 -4.00 2.38 -12.23
CA ALA A 55 -5.14 1.52 -12.53
C ALA A 55 -4.93 0.71 -13.82
N ALA A 56 -4.20 1.25 -14.80
CA ALA A 56 -3.85 0.55 -16.03
C ALA A 56 -2.98 -0.69 -15.77
N ALA A 57 -2.15 -0.66 -14.72
CA ALA A 57 -1.32 -1.78 -14.27
C ALA A 57 -2.04 -2.69 -13.23
N SER A 58 -3.36 -2.50 -13.06
CA SER A 58 -4.23 -3.28 -12.15
C SER A 58 -3.84 -3.20 -10.67
N TRP A 59 -3.18 -2.11 -10.26
CA TRP A 59 -2.84 -1.85 -8.87
C TRP A 59 -3.90 -1.00 -8.18
N THR A 60 -4.38 -1.46 -7.03
CA THR A 60 -5.31 -0.71 -6.17
C THR A 60 -4.57 -0.25 -4.91
N PRO A 61 -4.52 1.05 -4.61
CA PRO A 61 -3.93 1.54 -3.37
C PRO A 61 -4.83 1.17 -2.17
N ILE A 62 -4.21 0.71 -1.10
CA ILE A 62 -4.83 0.50 0.21
C ILE A 62 -4.19 1.51 1.16
N LEU A 63 -4.99 2.47 1.62
CA LEU A 63 -4.56 3.49 2.58
C LEU A 63 -4.46 2.88 3.99
N PRO A 64 -3.61 3.43 4.88
CA PRO A 64 -3.47 2.93 6.24
C PRO A 64 -4.68 3.29 7.12
N VAL A 65 -5.45 4.30 6.71
CA VAL A 65 -6.64 4.82 7.39
C VAL A 65 -7.77 4.99 6.37
N SER A 66 -9.02 5.08 6.84
CA SER A 66 -10.19 5.24 5.95
C SER A 66 -10.20 6.57 5.21
N ALA A 67 -9.64 7.62 5.81
CA ALA A 67 -9.49 8.94 5.21
C ALA A 67 -8.22 9.62 5.74
N VAL A 68 -7.35 10.04 4.83
CA VAL A 68 -6.14 10.80 5.18
C VAL A 68 -6.56 12.26 5.49
N PRO A 69 -6.21 12.82 6.66
CA PRO A 69 -6.54 14.20 7.00
C PRO A 69 -5.96 15.20 6.00
N ALA A 70 -6.66 16.32 5.81
CA ALA A 70 -6.18 17.40 4.94
C ALA A 70 -4.81 17.93 5.40
N GLY A 71 -3.89 18.13 4.44
CA GLY A 71 -2.52 18.57 4.73
C GLY A 71 -1.61 17.50 5.33
N LYS A 72 -2.11 16.26 5.52
CA LYS A 72 -1.29 15.11 5.92
C LYS A 72 -1.13 14.13 4.76
N ARG A 73 -0.20 13.19 4.92
CA ARG A 73 0.07 12.13 3.96
C ARG A 73 0.31 10.81 4.68
N PRO A 74 0.03 9.65 4.10
CA PRO A 74 0.50 8.39 4.66
C PRO A 74 2.04 8.31 4.58
N ARG A 75 2.68 7.73 5.60
CA ARG A 75 4.08 7.27 5.56
C ARG A 75 4.20 5.77 5.41
N ALA A 76 3.13 5.02 5.62
CA ALA A 76 2.99 3.63 5.26
C ALA A 76 1.71 3.42 4.43
N MET A 77 1.78 2.68 3.34
CA MET A 77 0.61 2.23 2.58
C MET A 77 0.93 0.97 1.76
N ALA A 78 -0.06 0.40 1.09
CA ALA A 78 0.16 -0.73 0.22
C ALA A 78 -0.53 -0.54 -1.13
N TYR A 79 -0.05 -1.27 -2.14
CA TYR A 79 -0.78 -1.54 -3.37
C TYR A 79 -1.07 -3.03 -3.45
N ALA A 80 -2.26 -3.37 -3.92
CA ALA A 80 -2.65 -4.76 -4.11
C ALA A 80 -3.21 -4.98 -5.51
N ARG A 81 -2.94 -6.16 -6.05
CA ARG A 81 -3.62 -6.68 -7.23
C ARG A 81 -4.86 -7.42 -6.83
N LYS A 82 -5.91 -7.29 -7.64
CA LYS A 82 -7.12 -8.09 -7.45
C LYS A 82 -6.84 -9.53 -7.89
N ARG A 83 -6.92 -10.47 -6.95
CA ARG A 83 -6.94 -11.91 -7.21
C ARG A 83 -8.13 -12.53 -6.48
N SER A 84 -8.66 -13.62 -7.03
CA SER A 84 -9.83 -14.32 -6.47
C SER A 84 -9.48 -15.33 -5.39
N ASP A 85 -8.20 -15.70 -5.27
CA ASP A 85 -7.75 -16.77 -4.37
C ASP A 85 -7.20 -16.27 -3.03
N TYR A 86 -7.23 -14.96 -2.76
CA TYR A 86 -6.98 -14.39 -1.44
C TYR A 86 -7.76 -13.09 -1.23
N THR A 87 -7.93 -12.70 0.02
CA THR A 87 -8.52 -11.41 0.41
C THR A 87 -7.54 -10.61 1.26
N ILE A 88 -7.64 -9.28 1.17
CA ILE A 88 -6.92 -8.35 2.03
C ILE A 88 -7.95 -7.52 2.79
N THR A 89 -7.80 -7.46 4.10
CA THR A 89 -8.63 -6.65 4.98
C THR A 89 -7.75 -5.66 5.74
N LEU A 90 -8.03 -4.36 5.64
CA LEU A 90 -7.40 -3.35 6.49
C LEU A 90 -7.94 -3.50 7.92
N ARG A 91 -7.05 -3.73 8.89
CA ARG A 91 -7.39 -3.84 10.31
C ARG A 91 -7.27 -2.49 11.01
N SER A 92 -8.14 -1.56 10.62
CA SER A 92 -8.19 -0.21 11.20
C SER A 92 -8.61 -0.21 12.68
N ASP A 93 -9.21 -1.30 13.15
CA ASP A 93 -9.50 -1.58 14.56
C ASP A 93 -8.24 -1.80 15.39
N LEU A 94 -7.14 -2.26 14.77
CA LEU A 94 -5.84 -2.49 15.42
C LEU A 94 -4.90 -1.29 15.28
N ALA A 95 -4.92 -0.60 14.14
CA ALA A 95 -4.12 0.59 13.89
C ALA A 95 -4.85 1.57 12.98
N ASN A 96 -4.95 2.82 13.41
CA ASN A 96 -5.49 3.93 12.63
C ASN A 96 -4.48 5.08 12.63
N ASP A 97 -3.31 4.82 12.03
CA ASP A 97 -2.14 5.68 12.04
C ASP A 97 -1.62 5.87 10.61
N LEU A 98 -0.99 7.02 10.30
CA LEU A 98 -0.43 7.27 8.97
C LEU A 98 0.93 6.58 8.77
N ASP A 99 1.58 6.15 9.85
CA ASP A 99 2.93 5.59 9.88
C ASP A 99 2.92 4.06 10.04
N LEU A 100 1.76 3.49 10.34
CA LEU A 100 1.54 2.07 10.54
C LEU A 100 0.30 1.61 9.76
N GLN A 101 0.45 0.55 8.98
CA GLN A 101 -0.66 -0.13 8.31
C GLN A 101 -0.70 -1.60 8.72
N ILE A 102 -1.86 -2.07 9.18
CA ILE A 102 -2.08 -3.49 9.50
C ILE A 102 -3.05 -4.08 8.48
N LEU A 103 -2.59 -5.11 7.77
CA LEU A 103 -3.36 -5.86 6.79
C LEU A 103 -3.53 -7.30 7.27
N GLU A 104 -4.74 -7.83 7.18
CA GLU A 104 -5.01 -9.26 7.32
C GLU A 104 -5.17 -9.87 5.93
N ILE A 105 -4.39 -10.90 5.65
CA ILE A 105 -4.43 -11.65 4.40
C ILE A 105 -5.00 -13.04 4.67
N ALA A 106 -6.09 -13.39 4.00
CA ALA A 106 -6.67 -14.73 4.09
C ALA A 106 -6.60 -15.43 2.72
N GLN A 107 -6.13 -16.67 2.71
CA GLN A 107 -6.07 -17.54 1.52
C GLN A 107 -6.38 -18.98 1.95
N ASP A 108 -7.62 -19.42 1.74
CA ASP A 108 -8.07 -20.76 2.15
C ASP A 108 -7.23 -21.88 1.47
N PRO A 109 -6.85 -22.95 2.19
CA PRO A 109 -7.14 -23.28 3.59
C PRO A 109 -6.08 -22.80 4.59
N ARG A 110 -5.22 -21.85 4.20
CA ARG A 110 -4.18 -21.33 5.09
C ARG A 110 -4.82 -20.41 6.15
N PRO A 111 -4.32 -20.44 7.40
CA PRO A 111 -4.73 -19.48 8.40
C PRO A 111 -4.51 -18.03 7.92
N PRO A 112 -5.41 -17.10 8.26
CA PRO A 112 -5.19 -15.68 8.02
C PRO A 112 -3.86 -15.21 8.63
N THR A 113 -3.13 -14.37 7.89
CA THR A 113 -1.83 -13.83 8.30
C THR A 113 -1.92 -12.32 8.43
N ILE A 114 -1.46 -11.79 9.56
CA ILE A 114 -1.37 -10.35 9.79
C ILE A 114 -0.02 -9.84 9.30
N ILE A 115 -0.04 -8.74 8.56
CA ILE A 115 1.13 -8.01 8.10
C ILE A 115 1.07 -6.58 8.64
N ALA A 116 2.16 -6.15 9.26
CA ALA A 116 2.35 -4.78 9.70
C ALA A 116 3.40 -4.10 8.80
N ASN A 117 2.99 -3.06 8.08
CA ASN A 117 3.89 -2.16 7.36
C ASN A 117 4.13 -0.94 8.24
N ILE A 118 5.38 -0.75 8.67
CA ILE A 118 5.74 0.24 9.69
C ILE A 118 6.82 1.16 9.12
N TYR A 119 6.56 2.45 9.15
CA TYR A 119 7.59 3.46 8.98
C TYR A 119 7.92 4.07 10.34
N ASN A 120 9.18 3.96 10.76
CA ASN A 120 9.65 4.52 12.01
C ASN A 120 10.58 5.70 11.73
N ASP A 121 10.21 6.87 12.20
CA ASP A 121 10.96 8.12 12.05
C ASP A 121 10.76 8.98 13.31
N ASP A 122 11.82 9.64 13.74
CA ASP A 122 11.82 10.48 14.94
C ASP A 122 11.17 11.85 14.68
N ARG A 123 10.97 12.21 13.42
CA ARG A 123 10.34 13.48 13.03
C ARG A 123 8.83 13.33 12.92
N LYS A 124 8.09 14.25 13.54
CA LYS A 124 6.65 14.38 13.31
C LYS A 124 6.41 14.92 11.90
N GLN A 125 5.35 14.45 11.24
CA GLN A 125 4.91 15.08 9.98
C GLN A 125 4.58 16.55 10.25
N CYS A 126 5.39 17.46 9.70
CA CYS A 126 5.10 18.88 9.59
C CYS A 126 3.76 19.05 8.86
#